data_AF-A0A0K8UDA6-F1
#
_entry.id   AF-A0A0K8UDA6-F1
#
_cell.length_a   1.000
_cell.length_b   1.000
_cell.length_c   1.000
_cell.angle_alpha   90.00
_cell.angle_beta   90.00
_cell.angle_gamma   90.00
#
_symmetry.space_group_name_H-M   'P 1'
#
loop_
_entity.id
_entity.type
_entity.pdbx_description
1 polymer ?
#
loop_
_entity_poly.entity_id
_entity_poly.type
_entity_poly.pdbx_seq_one_letter_code
_entity_poly.pdbx_strand_id
1 'polypeptide(L)'
;AEDETQAMWQHLQDNSVDVEHLEVVGADGTNTNTGWKDGIIRKLEIRIGRPLQWVVCLLHFNELPFSAPFEHIYCVSKSPNTFSGDIGKLLPDCEKLPVVKFESFPS
;
A
#
# COMPACT_ATOMS: atom_id res chain seq x y z
N ALA A 1 6.97 -12.67 7.78
CA ALA A 1 8.27 -11.99 7.60
C ALA A 1 9.36 -12.91 7.04
N GLU A 2 9.83 -13.95 7.75
CA GLU A 2 10.84 -14.89 7.16
C GLU A 2 10.29 -15.64 5.94
N ASP A 3 9.06 -16.14 6.04
CA ASP A 3 8.34 -16.82 4.96
C ASP A 3 8.10 -15.90 3.74
N GLU A 4 7.66 -14.67 3.98
CA GLU A 4 7.39 -13.67 2.91
C GLU A 4 8.65 -13.24 2.16
N THR A 5 9.77 -13.08 2.87
CA THR A 5 11.05 -12.73 2.23
C THR A 5 11.54 -13.89 1.35
N GLN A 6 11.38 -15.14 1.81
CA GLN A 6 11.71 -16.31 1.01
C GLN A 6 10.79 -16.42 -0.21
N ALA A 7 9.50 -16.18 -0.06
CA ALA A 7 8.55 -16.17 -1.16
C ALA A 7 8.90 -15.10 -2.22
N MET A 8 9.25 -13.88 -1.78
CA MET A 8 9.72 -12.84 -2.70
C MET A 8 11.01 -13.23 -3.42
N TRP A 9 11.97 -13.81 -2.69
CA TRP A 9 13.22 -14.26 -3.29
C TRP A 9 12.98 -15.37 -4.33
N GLN A 10 12.12 -16.34 -4.00
CA GLN A 10 11.75 -17.40 -4.92
C GLN A 10 11.05 -16.82 -6.16
N HIS A 11 10.14 -15.87 -5.97
CA HIS A 11 9.47 -15.20 -7.07
C HIS A 11 10.45 -14.49 -8.02
N LEU A 12 11.47 -13.81 -7.50
CA LEU A 12 12.51 -13.18 -8.33
C LEU A 12 13.28 -14.23 -9.15
N GLN A 13 13.58 -15.39 -8.57
CA GLN A 13 14.24 -16.50 -9.27
C GLN A 13 13.34 -17.11 -10.34
N ASP A 14 12.07 -17.39 -10.01
CA ASP A 14 11.10 -18.00 -10.92
C ASP A 14 10.84 -17.12 -12.14
N ASN A 15 10.90 -15.79 -11.97
CA ASN A 15 10.76 -14.81 -13.04
C ASN A 15 12.08 -14.44 -13.71
N SER A 16 13.20 -15.09 -13.36
CA SER A 16 14.53 -14.81 -13.91
C SER A 16 14.92 -13.32 -13.82
N VAL A 17 14.54 -12.67 -12.72
CA VAL A 17 14.89 -11.26 -12.49
C VAL A 17 16.39 -11.15 -12.25
N ASP A 18 17.03 -10.28 -13.02
CA ASP A 18 18.42 -9.92 -12.80
C ASP A 18 18.55 -9.04 -11.55
N VAL A 19 18.85 -9.69 -10.42
CA VAL A 19 19.03 -9.03 -9.13
C VAL A 19 20.27 -8.13 -9.09
N GLU A 20 21.24 -8.30 -10.00
CA GLU A 20 22.41 -7.41 -10.08
C GLU A 20 22.00 -6.02 -10.59
N HIS A 21 21.04 -5.97 -11.51
CA HIS A 21 20.51 -4.74 -12.11
C HIS A 21 19.18 -4.25 -11.49
N LEU A 22 18.72 -4.84 -10.38
CA LEU A 22 17.52 -4.39 -9.68
C LEU A 22 17.76 -3.06 -8.95
N GLU A 23 17.35 -1.93 -9.51
CA GLU A 23 17.66 -0.61 -8.90
C GLU A 23 16.63 -0.16 -7.85
N VAL A 24 15.35 -0.46 -8.09
CA VAL A 24 14.22 0.13 -7.36
C VAL A 24 13.28 -0.96 -6.85
N VAL A 25 12.81 -0.81 -5.61
CA VAL A 25 11.75 -1.63 -5.03
C VAL A 25 10.64 -0.73 -4.50
N GLY A 26 9.41 -1.03 -4.93
CA GLY A 26 8.21 -0.37 -4.44
C GLY A 26 7.45 -1.23 -3.45
N ALA A 27 6.92 -0.62 -2.39
CA ALA A 27 6.05 -1.29 -1.42
C ALA A 27 5.12 -0.29 -0.72
N ASP A 28 4.14 -0.78 0.03
CA ASP A 28 3.44 0.06 0.99
C ASP A 28 4.35 0.48 2.17
N GLY A 29 3.96 1.55 2.85
CA GLY A 29 4.69 2.10 4.00
C GLY A 29 4.53 1.34 5.31
N THR A 30 4.00 0.11 5.32
CA THR A 30 3.87 -0.64 6.57
C THR A 30 5.25 -1.01 7.13
N ASN A 31 5.31 -1.18 8.45
CA ASN A 31 6.55 -1.55 9.13
C ASN A 31 7.05 -2.96 8.75
N THR A 32 6.16 -3.84 8.25
CA THR A 32 6.53 -5.16 7.72
C THR A 32 7.38 -5.03 6.46
N ASN A 33 7.11 -4.04 5.62
CA ASN A 33 7.88 -3.81 4.39
C ASN A 33 9.13 -2.96 4.63
N THR A 34 9.00 -1.88 5.41
CA THR A 34 10.02 -0.82 5.56
C THR A 34 10.81 -0.87 6.87
N GLY A 35 10.49 -1.77 7.79
CA GLY A 35 11.11 -1.85 9.10
C GLY A 35 12.62 -2.11 9.07
N TRP A 36 13.38 -1.44 9.93
CA TRP A 36 14.84 -1.48 9.89
C TRP A 36 15.48 -2.81 10.40
N LYS A 37 14.78 -3.57 11.25
CA LYS A 37 15.23 -4.89 11.74
C LYS A 37 14.72 -6.04 10.89
N ASP A 38 13.42 -6.03 10.61
CA ASP A 38 12.71 -7.18 10.02
C ASP A 38 11.94 -6.86 8.73
N GLY A 39 12.11 -5.64 8.21
CA GLY A 39 11.46 -5.20 6.99
C GLY A 39 11.88 -6.05 5.80
N ILE A 40 10.91 -6.39 4.97
CA ILE A 40 11.13 -7.23 3.78
C ILE A 40 12.15 -6.59 2.84
N ILE A 41 12.06 -5.29 2.58
CA ILE A 41 13.04 -4.58 1.72
C ILE A 41 14.43 -4.66 2.34
N ARG A 42 14.54 -4.47 3.66
CA ARG A 42 15.83 -4.58 4.36
C ARG A 42 16.45 -5.97 4.25
N LYS A 43 15.63 -7.02 4.40
CA LYS A 43 16.10 -8.40 4.24
C LYS A 43 16.51 -8.71 2.80
N LEU A 44 15.79 -8.16 1.82
CA LEU A 44 16.14 -8.26 0.41
C LEU A 44 17.49 -7.59 0.11
N GLU A 45 17.73 -6.37 0.61
CA GLU A 45 19.02 -5.68 0.48
C GLU A 45 20.19 -6.48 1.09
N ILE A 46 19.99 -7.07 2.27
CA ILE A 46 21.00 -7.92 2.92
C ILE A 46 21.33 -9.14 2.04
N ARG A 47 20.31 -9.73 1.41
CA ARG A 47 20.48 -10.91 0.55
C ARG A 47 21.12 -10.59 -0.79
N ILE A 48 20.79 -9.45 -1.40
CA ILE A 48 21.42 -8.96 -2.64
C ILE A 48 22.83 -8.42 -2.35
N GLY A 49 23.09 -7.95 -1.13
CA GLY A 49 24.40 -7.42 -0.71
C GLY A 49 24.63 -5.95 -1.08
N ARG A 50 23.57 -5.21 -1.46
CA ARG A 50 23.63 -3.77 -1.77
C ARG A 50 22.33 -3.05 -1.41
N PRO A 51 22.38 -1.73 -1.15
CA PRO A 51 21.17 -0.94 -0.97
C PRO A 51 20.36 -0.84 -2.28
N LEU A 52 19.05 -0.71 -2.14
CA LEU A 52 18.10 -0.49 -3.23
C LEU A 52 17.47 0.89 -3.07
N GLN A 53 17.01 1.50 -4.17
CA GLN A 53 16.18 2.70 -4.07
C GLN A 53 14.75 2.31 -3.67
N TRP A 54 14.21 2.96 -2.64
CA TRP A 54 12.87 2.63 -2.14
C TRP A 54 11.83 3.59 -2.74
N VAL A 55 10.75 3.05 -3.29
CA VAL A 55 9.56 3.81 -3.71
C VAL A 55 8.40 3.39 -2.80
N VAL A 56 8.32 4.03 -1.64
CA VAL A 56 7.35 3.66 -0.60
C VAL A 56 6.07 4.44 -0.78
N CYS A 57 4.95 3.73 -0.85
CA CYS A 57 3.63 4.35 -0.81
C CYS A 57 3.34 4.90 0.59
N LEU A 58 3.15 6.22 0.66
CA LEU A 58 2.86 6.95 1.89
C LEU A 58 1.35 7.01 2.20
N LEU A 59 0.52 6.15 1.61
CA LEU A 59 -0.92 6.15 1.87
C LEU A 59 -1.20 5.99 3.37
N HIS A 60 -0.57 5.01 4.02
CA HIS A 60 -0.67 4.82 5.48
C HIS A 60 -0.07 5.96 6.31
N PHE A 61 0.89 6.71 5.76
CA PHE A 61 1.45 7.89 6.43
C PHE A 61 0.43 9.02 6.52
N ASN A 62 -0.47 9.15 5.54
CA ASN A 62 -1.57 10.10 5.60
C ASN A 62 -2.72 9.57 6.46
N GLU A 63 -2.98 8.26 6.43
CA GLU A 63 -4.03 7.66 7.24
C GLU A 63 -3.82 7.89 8.74
N LEU A 64 -2.59 7.81 9.27
CA LEU A 64 -2.33 7.99 10.70
C LEU A 64 -2.70 9.39 11.26
N PRO A 65 -2.15 10.52 10.76
CA PRO A 65 -2.48 11.86 11.25
C PRO A 65 -3.92 12.24 10.94
N PHE A 66 -4.47 11.73 9.84
CA PHE A 66 -5.84 12.02 9.48
C PHE A 66 -6.84 11.00 10.02
N SER A 67 -6.41 9.94 10.71
CA SER A 67 -7.28 8.87 11.21
C SER A 67 -8.39 9.41 12.10
N ALA A 68 -8.06 10.30 13.06
CA ALA A 68 -9.06 10.87 13.96
C ALA A 68 -10.06 11.82 13.24
N PRO A 69 -9.63 12.73 12.34
CA PRO A 69 -10.55 13.44 11.46
C PRO A 69 -11.39 12.51 10.56
N PHE A 70 -10.78 11.50 9.94
CA PHE A 70 -11.43 10.56 9.03
C PHE A 70 -12.43 9.65 9.75
N GLU A 71 -12.19 9.31 11.02
CA GLU A 71 -13.12 8.56 11.86
C GLU A 71 -14.47 9.28 11.97
N HIS A 72 -14.43 10.60 12.15
CA HIS A 72 -15.61 11.44 12.22
C HIS A 72 -16.23 11.71 10.84
N ILE A 73 -15.40 12.02 9.84
CA ILE A 73 -15.86 12.51 8.53
C ILE A 73 -16.26 11.35 7.60
N TYR A 74 -15.47 10.28 7.51
CA TYR A 74 -15.62 9.26 6.49
C TYR A 74 -16.35 8.02 6.98
N CYS A 75 -16.03 7.48 8.18
CA CYS A 75 -16.72 6.39 8.91
C CYS A 75 -15.75 5.43 9.65
N VAL A 76 -16.23 4.76 10.70
CA VAL A 76 -15.76 3.42 11.14
C VAL A 76 -16.72 2.39 10.52
N SER A 77 -16.30 1.59 9.54
CA SER A 77 -17.21 0.65 8.86
C SER A 77 -17.81 -0.34 9.88
N LYS A 78 -19.09 -0.19 10.21
CA LYS A 78 -19.79 -1.10 11.14
C LYS A 78 -20.35 -2.33 10.43
N SER A 79 -20.53 -2.25 9.12
CA SER A 79 -20.87 -3.36 8.23
C SER A 79 -20.47 -3.03 6.79
N PRO A 80 -20.47 -4.01 5.87
CA PRO A 80 -20.17 -3.78 4.45
C PRO A 80 -21.05 -2.72 3.77
N ASN A 81 -22.26 -2.49 4.29
CA ASN A 81 -23.28 -1.66 3.65
C ASN A 81 -23.72 -0.47 4.51
N THR A 82 -23.07 -0.20 5.65
CA THR A 82 -23.45 0.91 6.52
C THR A 82 -22.28 1.79 6.89
N PHE A 83 -22.40 3.07 6.50
CA PHE A 83 -21.45 4.11 6.84
C PHE A 83 -22.02 5.01 7.96
N SER A 84 -21.23 5.23 9.02
CA SER A 84 -21.58 6.09 10.16
C SER A 84 -21.06 7.51 10.04
N GLY A 85 -20.05 7.75 9.20
CA GLY A 85 -19.47 9.09 8.96
C GLY A 85 -20.41 9.98 8.14
N ASP A 86 -20.32 11.29 8.34
CA ASP A 86 -21.24 12.23 7.71
C ASP A 86 -21.15 12.23 6.18
N ILE A 87 -19.96 12.01 5.60
CA ILE A 87 -19.81 11.82 4.15
C ILE A 87 -20.42 10.48 3.71
N GLY A 88 -20.18 9.41 4.46
CA GLY A 88 -20.72 8.09 4.13
C GLY A 88 -22.26 8.05 4.13
N LYS A 89 -22.92 8.83 5.00
CA LYS A 89 -24.38 9.01 4.98
C LYS A 89 -24.89 9.73 3.72
N LEU A 90 -24.05 10.56 3.08
CA LEU A 90 -24.38 11.26 1.83
C LEU A 90 -24.22 10.38 0.60
N LEU A 91 -23.64 9.20 0.74
CA LEU A 91 -23.40 8.24 -0.33
C LEU A 91 -24.23 6.94 -0.14
N PRO A 92 -25.55 7.01 0.10
CA PRO A 92 -26.34 5.79 0.18
C PRO A 92 -26.34 5.11 -1.20
N ASP A 93 -26.14 3.80 -1.21
CA ASP A 93 -26.19 2.97 -2.40
C ASP A 93 -25.21 3.40 -3.53
N CYS A 94 -24.06 3.97 -3.19
CA CYS A 94 -23.10 4.45 -4.18
C CYS A 94 -22.60 3.35 -5.13
N GLU A 95 -22.64 2.08 -4.69
CA GLU A 95 -22.34 0.91 -5.50
C GLU A 95 -23.32 0.67 -6.65
N LYS A 96 -24.53 1.27 -6.58
CA LYS A 96 -25.54 1.20 -7.63
C LYS A 96 -25.43 2.34 -8.64
N LEU A 97 -24.59 3.34 -8.36
CA LEU A 97 -24.41 4.48 -9.27
C LEU A 97 -23.64 4.05 -10.52
N PRO A 98 -24.02 4.56 -11.70
CA PRO A 98 -23.32 4.23 -12.93
C PRO A 98 -21.90 4.80 -12.90
N VAL A 99 -20.92 4.02 -13.38
CA VAL A 99 -19.54 4.49 -13.54
C VAL A 99 -19.52 5.57 -14.61
N VAL A 100 -19.20 6.80 -14.19
CA VAL A 100 -19.12 7.96 -15.09
C VAL A 100 -17.73 8.00 -15.72
N LYS A 101 -17.65 8.33 -17.01
CA LYS A 101 -16.36 8.61 -17.67
C LYS A 101 -15.93 10.03 -17.30
N PHE A 102 -14.80 10.14 -16.61
CA PHE A 102 -14.21 11.44 -16.30
C PHE A 102 -13.43 11.97 -17.50
N GLU A 103 -13.55 13.28 -17.74
CA GLU A 103 -12.66 13.98 -18.67
C GLU A 103 -11.29 14.16 -18.01
N SER A 104 -10.23 13.86 -18.76
CA SER A 104 -8.88 14.13 -18.30
C SER A 104 -8.68 15.62 -18.10
N PHE A 105 -8.00 16.02 -17.03
CA PHE A 105 -7.53 17.39 -16.90
C PHE A 105 -6.65 17.75 -18.11
N PRO A 106 -6.83 18.94 -18.71
CA PRO A 106 -5.96 19.39 -19.79
C PRO A 106 -4.52 19.46 -19.27
N SER A 107 -3.62 18.78 -19.98
CA SER A 107 -2.16 18.76 -19.76
C SER A 107 -1.51 20.10 -20.01
#